data_AF-A0A1B6GHD5-F1
#
_entry.id   AF-A0A1B6GHD5-F1
#
_cell.length_a   1.000
_cell.length_b   1.000
_cell.length_c   1.000
_cell.angle_alpha   90.00
_cell.angle_beta   90.00
_cell.angle_gamma   90.00
#
_symmetry.space_group_name_H-M   'P 1'
#
loop_
_entity.id
_entity.type
_entity.pdbx_description
1 polymer ?
#
loop_
_entity_poly.entity_id
_entity_poly.type
_entity_poly.pdbx_seq_one_letter_code
_entity_poly.pdbx_strand_id
1 'polypeptide(L)'
;MAVGSCFFWTLMGMLAVLCEATEETVAAPEKDEPMFGVLDIVLIVALLGIAGWWIFKRKDDSSSKPVYTIQPTTLGAPSQQTGENSFIKKLKSSGRSLVAFYGSQTGTGEEFAGRIAKEGIRYHLKGMVADPEEYEMGELINMKDIPKSLAVFCLATYGEGDPTDNAMDFYEWLQNGEADLTGLNYAVFGLGNKTYEHYNAVAIYVDKRLEELGATRVFQLGLGDDDA
;
A
#
# COMPACT_ATOMS: atom_id res chain seq x y z
N MET A 1 -13.77 -47.66 26.65
CA MET A 1 -15.09 -47.16 27.11
C MET A 1 -14.90 -46.61 28.51
N ALA A 2 -15.33 -45.44 28.89
CA ALA A 2 -15.87 -44.28 28.21
C ALA A 2 -15.87 -43.16 29.28
N VAL A 3 -15.60 -41.92 28.86
CA VAL A 3 -16.06 -40.64 29.45
C VAL A 3 -16.04 -40.45 30.98
N GLY A 4 -15.45 -39.41 31.54
CA GLY A 4 -15.29 -38.06 31.00
C GLY A 4 -15.83 -37.04 32.00
N SER A 5 -15.19 -35.87 31.98
CA SER A 5 -15.71 -34.58 32.46
C SER A 5 -15.72 -34.39 33.98
N CYS A 6 -14.74 -33.70 34.57
CA CYS A 6 -14.59 -32.24 34.51
C CYS A 6 -15.88 -31.51 34.96
N PHE A 7 -16.16 -31.51 36.27
CA PHE A 7 -17.18 -30.64 36.88
C PHE A 7 -17.01 -30.50 38.42
N PHE A 8 -15.78 -30.35 38.93
CA PHE A 8 -15.55 -30.04 40.36
C PHE A 8 -14.37 -29.09 40.59
N TRP A 9 -14.32 -28.00 39.82
CA TRP A 9 -14.06 -26.72 40.48
C TRP A 9 -15.17 -26.50 41.52
N THR A 10 -14.91 -25.71 42.57
CA THR A 10 -15.89 -25.16 43.54
C THR A 10 -16.04 -25.84 44.92
N LEU A 11 -14.99 -26.38 45.57
CA LEU A 11 -15.06 -26.62 47.03
C LEU A 11 -13.72 -26.74 47.79
N MET A 12 -12.66 -26.02 47.40
CA MET A 12 -11.48 -25.81 48.28
C MET A 12 -11.16 -24.33 48.50
N GLY A 13 -12.16 -23.46 48.32
CA GLY A 13 -12.24 -22.13 48.93
C GLY A 13 -12.65 -22.17 50.41
N MET A 14 -12.16 -23.15 51.17
CA MET A 14 -12.50 -23.36 52.60
C MET A 14 -11.26 -23.69 53.45
N LEU A 15 -10.08 -23.25 53.02
CA LEU A 15 -8.88 -23.15 53.87
C LEU A 15 -8.48 -21.68 54.08
N ALA A 16 -9.50 -20.84 54.21
CA ALA A 16 -9.39 -19.65 55.02
C ALA A 16 -9.77 -20.02 56.45
N VAL A 17 -9.03 -19.46 57.40
CA VAL A 17 -9.43 -19.28 58.80
C VAL A 17 -9.21 -20.50 59.69
N LEU A 18 -8.09 -20.43 60.43
CA LEU A 18 -7.78 -20.95 61.78
C LEU A 18 -6.27 -21.26 61.70
N CYS A 19 -5.35 -20.70 62.46
CA CYS A 19 -5.40 -20.13 63.79
C CYS A 19 -3.90 -20.09 64.16
N GLU A 20 -3.29 -18.92 64.38
CA GLU A 20 -2.26 -18.74 65.42
C GLU A 20 -1.88 -17.24 65.42
N ALA A 21 -2.50 -16.52 66.36
CA ALA A 21 -1.88 -15.39 67.04
C ALA A 21 -0.83 -15.98 68.00
N THR A 22 0.29 -15.40 68.44
CA THR A 22 0.73 -14.04 68.78
C THR A 22 2.23 -14.17 69.06
N GLU A 23 3.03 -13.12 68.87
CA GLU A 23 3.95 -12.60 69.91
C GLU A 23 4.68 -11.34 69.42
N GLU A 24 4.67 -10.30 70.25
CA GLU A 24 5.35 -9.01 70.07
C GLU A 24 6.80 -9.08 70.61
N THR A 25 7.75 -8.35 70.01
CA THR A 25 8.81 -7.61 70.73
C THR A 25 9.57 -6.58 69.84
N VAL A 26 9.38 -5.29 70.18
CA VAL A 26 10.36 -4.18 70.37
C VAL A 26 11.34 -3.70 69.26
N ALA A 27 11.06 -2.47 68.77
CA ALA A 27 11.92 -1.28 68.47
C ALA A 27 13.01 -1.22 67.36
N ALA A 28 12.81 -0.34 66.37
CA ALA A 28 13.65 0.83 65.93
C ALA A 28 13.12 1.43 64.59
N PRO A 29 13.26 2.73 64.29
CA PRO A 29 12.72 3.33 63.06
C PRO A 29 13.77 3.30 61.94
N GLU A 30 13.54 2.54 60.88
CA GLU A 30 14.26 2.69 59.61
C GLU A 30 13.42 3.51 58.62
N LYS A 31 14.11 4.42 57.95
CA LYS A 31 13.57 5.45 57.07
C LYS A 31 12.97 4.81 55.82
N ASP A 32 11.79 5.27 55.43
CA ASP A 32 11.17 4.97 54.15
C ASP A 32 12.02 5.56 53.01
N GLU A 33 12.96 4.78 52.47
CA GLU A 33 13.58 5.09 51.19
C GLU A 33 12.50 4.94 50.11
N PRO A 34 12.17 6.00 49.36
CA PRO A 34 11.14 5.93 48.34
C PRO A 34 11.57 4.94 47.25
N MET A 35 10.66 4.02 46.91
CA MET A 35 10.79 2.92 45.93
C MET A 35 11.21 3.32 44.49
N PHE A 36 11.46 4.60 44.24
CA PHE A 36 11.97 5.10 42.96
C PHE A 36 13.14 6.03 43.25
N GLY A 37 14.35 5.60 42.88
CA GLY A 37 15.54 6.42 43.05
C GLY A 37 15.42 7.72 42.24
N VAL A 38 16.12 8.76 42.66
CA VAL A 38 16.19 10.04 41.92
C VAL A 38 16.60 9.81 40.47
N LEU A 39 17.45 8.80 40.22
CA LEU A 39 17.85 8.38 38.87
C LEU A 39 16.70 7.81 38.04
N ASP A 40 15.81 7.01 38.64
CA ASP A 40 14.65 6.44 37.94
C ASP A 40 13.62 7.52 37.60
N ILE A 41 13.41 8.47 38.51
CA ILE A 41 12.53 9.62 38.26
C ILE A 41 13.07 10.47 37.10
N VAL A 42 14.39 10.70 37.06
CA VAL A 42 15.04 11.44 35.97
C VAL A 42 14.91 10.68 34.63
N LEU A 43 15.06 9.36 34.63
CA LEU A 43 14.90 8.53 33.43
C LEU A 43 13.46 8.57 32.90
N ILE A 44 12.46 8.46 33.79
CA ILE A 44 11.05 8.52 33.40
C ILE A 44 10.70 9.89 32.82
N VAL A 45 11.16 10.98 33.44
CA VAL A 45 10.94 12.35 32.94
C VAL A 45 11.63 12.56 31.59
N ALA A 46 12.85 12.04 31.40
CA ALA A 46 13.55 12.11 30.12
C ALA A 46 12.81 11.34 29.02
N LEU A 47 12.32 10.13 29.30
CA LEU A 47 11.54 9.33 28.34
C LEU A 47 10.22 9.99 27.97
N LEU A 48 9.49 10.54 28.96
CA LEU A 48 8.26 11.29 28.70
C LEU A 48 8.52 12.59 27.93
N GLY A 49 9.64 13.26 28.18
CA GLY A 49 10.06 14.44 27.42
C GLY A 49 10.37 14.11 25.96
N ILE A 50 11.09 13.01 25.69
CA ILE A 50 11.39 12.55 24.33
C ILE A 50 10.11 12.10 23.62
N ALA A 51 9.22 11.38 24.30
CA ALA A 51 7.93 10.97 23.74
C ALA A 51 7.03 12.17 23.43
N GLY A 52 6.96 13.16 24.34
CA GLY A 52 6.24 14.41 24.14
C GLY A 52 6.81 15.21 22.97
N TRP A 53 8.14 15.32 22.87
CA TRP A 53 8.81 15.97 21.75
C TRP A 53 8.59 15.24 20.42
N TRP A 54 8.57 13.92 20.41
CA TRP A 54 8.29 13.11 19.21
C TRP A 54 6.83 13.23 18.75
N ILE A 55 5.88 13.28 19.68
CA ILE A 55 4.45 13.53 19.39
C ILE A 55 4.24 14.96 18.91
N PHE A 56 4.91 15.94 19.52
CA PHE A 56 4.82 17.35 19.12
C PHE A 56 5.43 17.58 17.74
N LYS A 57 6.60 16.99 17.46
CA LYS A 57 7.23 17.04 16.14
C LYS A 57 6.42 16.32 15.06
N ARG A 58 5.57 15.35 15.43
CA ARG A 58 4.57 14.76 14.51
C ARG A 58 3.36 15.65 14.27
N LYS A 59 3.10 16.64 15.13
CA LYS A 59 1.94 17.53 15.03
C LYS A 59 2.17 18.76 14.17
N ASP A 60 3.42 19.09 13.86
CA ASP A 60 3.79 20.21 12.98
C ASP A 60 3.46 19.98 11.48
N ASP A 61 3.08 18.75 11.08
CA ASP A 61 2.62 18.46 9.71
C ASP A 61 1.09 18.49 9.53
N SER A 62 0.35 19.14 10.45
CA SER A 62 -1.12 19.14 10.40
C SER A 62 -1.75 20.50 10.72
N SER A 63 -1.69 21.43 9.77
CA SER A 63 -2.81 22.35 9.48
C SER A 63 -2.56 23.22 8.23
N SER A 64 -2.76 22.65 7.04
CA SER A 64 -3.27 23.43 5.90
C SER A 64 -4.70 22.96 5.62
N LYS A 65 -5.68 23.63 6.25
CA LYS A 65 -7.09 23.47 5.88
C LYS A 65 -7.27 24.09 4.49
N PRO A 66 -7.81 23.39 3.48
CA PRO A 66 -8.23 24.07 2.27
C PRO A 66 -9.43 24.96 2.62
N VAL A 67 -9.28 26.26 2.35
CA VAL A 67 -10.35 27.24 2.38
C VAL A 67 -11.23 26.95 1.17
N TYR A 68 -12.44 26.42 1.39
CA TYR A 68 -13.44 26.33 0.34
C TYR A 68 -14.04 27.73 0.12
N THR A 69 -13.46 28.49 -0.80
CA THR A 69 -14.13 29.64 -1.38
C THR A 69 -15.14 29.12 -2.38
N ILE A 70 -16.43 29.19 -2.02
CA ILE A 70 -17.54 28.89 -2.92
C ILE A 70 -17.54 29.97 -4.00
N GLN A 71 -17.10 29.65 -5.21
CA GLN A 71 -17.32 30.49 -6.38
C GLN A 71 -18.70 30.15 -6.99
N PRO A 72 -19.53 31.16 -7.34
CA PRO A 72 -20.81 30.93 -7.98
C PRO A 72 -20.63 30.45 -9.42
N THR A 73 -21.49 29.52 -9.81
CA THR A 73 -21.61 28.85 -11.11
C THR A 73 -21.31 29.75 -12.32
N THR A 74 -20.21 29.45 -13.03
CA THR A 74 -20.03 29.81 -14.44
C THR A 74 -19.69 28.54 -15.21
N LEU A 75 -20.46 28.24 -16.25
CA LEU A 75 -20.17 27.14 -17.18
C LEU A 75 -18.77 27.36 -17.78
N GLY A 76 -17.84 26.46 -17.48
CA GLY A 76 -16.50 26.46 -18.10
C GLY A 76 -15.57 25.39 -17.54
N ALA A 77 -15.23 24.42 -18.40
CA ALA A 77 -14.18 23.40 -18.29
C ALA A 77 -14.30 22.33 -17.17
N PRO A 78 -13.98 21.05 -17.46
CA PRO A 78 -13.93 20.02 -16.44
C PRO A 78 -12.73 20.29 -15.52
N SER A 79 -13.02 20.56 -14.25
CA SER A 79 -12.03 20.67 -13.19
C SER A 79 -11.41 19.31 -12.88
N GLN A 80 -10.09 19.21 -13.04
CA GLN A 80 -9.26 18.10 -12.56
C GLN A 80 -9.49 17.86 -11.06
N GLN A 81 -9.99 16.67 -10.72
CA GLN A 81 -10.12 16.17 -9.34
C GLN A 81 -8.85 15.41 -8.91
N THR A 82 -7.67 16.05 -8.95
CA THR A 82 -6.36 15.40 -8.70
C THR A 82 -6.03 15.17 -7.21
N GLY A 83 -7.02 14.91 -6.33
CA GLY A 83 -6.79 14.95 -4.88
C GLY A 83 -7.13 13.70 -4.07
N GLU A 84 -8.23 13.03 -4.40
CA GLU A 84 -8.83 12.06 -3.46
C GLU A 84 -8.50 10.60 -3.81
N ASN A 85 -8.21 10.29 -5.08
CA ASN A 85 -7.94 8.94 -5.56
C ASN A 85 -6.48 8.67 -5.96
N SER A 86 -5.49 9.35 -5.37
CA SER A 86 -4.07 9.07 -5.69
C SER A 86 -3.64 7.66 -5.28
N PHE A 87 -3.19 6.85 -6.25
CA PHE A 87 -2.66 5.51 -5.99
C PHE A 87 -1.29 5.57 -5.29
N ILE A 88 -0.50 6.62 -5.52
CA ILE A 88 0.78 6.84 -4.83
C ILE A 88 0.56 6.98 -3.32
N LYS A 89 -0.48 7.72 -2.92
CA LYS A 89 -0.86 7.84 -1.50
C LYS A 89 -1.28 6.48 -0.92
N LYS A 90 -2.03 5.67 -1.69
CA LYS A 90 -2.41 4.30 -1.28
C LYS A 90 -1.17 3.40 -1.14
N LEU A 91 -0.21 3.48 -2.06
CA LEU A 91 1.06 2.74 -1.98
C LEU A 91 1.87 3.12 -0.74
N LYS A 92 2.10 4.42 -0.52
CA LYS A 92 2.87 4.94 0.62
C LYS A 92 2.23 4.59 1.97
N SER A 93 0.91 4.75 2.09
CA SER A 93 0.18 4.45 3.34
C SER A 93 0.09 2.96 3.67
N SER A 94 0.03 2.10 2.65
CA SER A 94 -0.03 0.65 2.84
C SER A 94 1.34 -0.05 2.85
N GLY A 95 2.42 0.71 2.60
CA GLY A 95 3.76 0.16 2.46
C GLY A 95 3.88 -0.82 1.29
N ARG A 96 3.13 -0.56 0.21
CA ARG A 96 3.16 -1.32 -1.04
C ARG A 96 4.18 -0.71 -2.00
N SER A 97 4.89 -1.56 -2.72
CA SER A 97 5.93 -1.16 -3.67
C SER A 97 5.69 -1.73 -5.08
N LEU A 98 4.66 -2.54 -5.26
CA LEU A 98 4.26 -3.11 -6.53
C LEU A 98 2.85 -2.63 -6.88
N VAL A 99 2.66 -2.15 -8.10
CA VAL A 99 1.35 -1.84 -8.66
C VAL A 99 1.20 -2.60 -9.97
N ALA A 100 0.08 -3.31 -10.13
CA ALA A 100 -0.27 -4.03 -11.34
C ALA A 100 -1.49 -3.37 -11.98
N PHE A 101 -1.29 -2.72 -13.11
CA PHE A 101 -2.34 -2.14 -13.94
C PHE A 101 -2.84 -3.19 -14.93
N TYR A 102 -4.14 -3.20 -15.19
CA TYR A 102 -4.74 -4.10 -16.17
C TYR A 102 -5.54 -3.32 -17.22
N GLY A 103 -5.36 -3.63 -18.49
CA GLY A 103 -6.24 -3.24 -19.59
C GLY A 103 -7.00 -4.48 -20.05
N SER A 104 -8.29 -4.59 -19.74
CA SER A 104 -9.06 -5.81 -19.95
C SER A 104 -10.54 -5.52 -20.20
N GLN A 105 -11.16 -6.12 -21.22
CA GLN A 105 -12.62 -6.02 -21.44
C GLN A 105 -13.39 -7.16 -20.75
N THR A 106 -12.86 -8.38 -20.78
CA THR A 106 -13.55 -9.60 -20.29
C THR A 106 -13.01 -10.11 -18.95
N GLY A 107 -12.23 -9.29 -18.24
CA GLY A 107 -11.62 -9.64 -16.94
C GLY A 107 -10.37 -10.53 -16.98
N THR A 108 -9.94 -11.03 -18.14
CA THR A 108 -8.74 -11.89 -18.25
C THR A 108 -7.47 -11.17 -17.75
N GLY A 109 -7.22 -9.95 -18.25
CA GLY A 109 -6.05 -9.16 -17.84
C GLY A 109 -6.06 -8.77 -16.36
N GLU A 110 -7.26 -8.51 -15.82
CA GLU A 110 -7.46 -8.23 -14.39
C GLU A 110 -7.05 -9.44 -13.54
N GLU A 111 -7.44 -10.66 -13.92
CA GLU A 111 -7.06 -11.87 -13.21
C GLU A 111 -5.54 -12.06 -13.20
N PHE A 112 -4.86 -11.85 -14.34
CA PHE A 112 -3.40 -11.92 -14.42
C PHE A 112 -2.72 -10.89 -13.52
N ALA A 113 -3.17 -9.63 -13.55
CA ALA A 113 -2.66 -8.59 -12.66
C ALA A 113 -2.86 -8.94 -11.18
N GLY A 114 -4.03 -9.48 -10.83
CA GLY A 114 -4.34 -9.98 -9.49
C GLY A 114 -3.46 -11.13 -9.05
N ARG A 115 -3.15 -12.07 -9.94
CA ARG A 115 -2.20 -13.16 -9.68
C ARG A 115 -0.80 -12.60 -9.45
N ILE A 116 -0.31 -11.68 -10.28
CA ILE A 116 1.00 -11.04 -10.13
C ILE A 116 1.11 -10.29 -8.79
N ALA A 117 0.09 -9.53 -8.42
CA ALA A 117 0.07 -8.79 -7.15
C ALA A 117 0.11 -9.73 -5.93
N LYS A 118 -0.56 -10.90 -5.99
CA LYS A 118 -0.52 -11.94 -4.96
C LYS A 118 0.85 -12.62 -4.91
N GLU A 119 1.42 -12.94 -6.06
CA GLU A 119 2.73 -13.57 -6.21
C GLU A 119 3.87 -12.70 -5.68
N GLY A 120 3.77 -11.38 -5.84
CA GLY A 120 4.74 -10.42 -5.31
C GLY A 120 5.01 -10.58 -3.81
N ILE A 121 4.01 -11.04 -3.03
CA ILE A 121 4.13 -11.24 -1.59
C ILE A 121 5.26 -12.21 -1.26
N ARG A 122 5.48 -13.24 -2.09
CA ARG A 122 6.57 -14.22 -1.92
C ARG A 122 7.96 -13.59 -2.03
N TYR A 123 8.06 -12.50 -2.79
CA TYR A 123 9.30 -11.76 -3.02
C TYR A 123 9.40 -10.50 -2.14
N HIS A 124 8.60 -10.40 -1.08
CA HIS A 124 8.53 -9.22 -0.21
C HIS A 124 8.08 -7.94 -0.92
N LEU A 125 7.41 -8.07 -2.07
CA LEU A 125 6.79 -6.98 -2.81
C LEU A 125 5.28 -7.02 -2.54
N LYS A 126 4.78 -6.10 -1.70
CA LYS A 126 3.33 -6.00 -1.51
C LYS A 126 2.73 -5.31 -2.73
N GLY A 127 1.99 -6.09 -3.52
CA GLY A 127 1.28 -5.62 -4.70
C GLY A 127 -0.10 -5.05 -4.41
N MET A 128 -0.56 -4.16 -5.28
CA MET A 128 -1.99 -3.86 -5.46
C MET A 128 -2.34 -3.92 -6.94
N VAL A 129 -3.60 -4.23 -7.21
CA VAL A 129 -4.19 -4.16 -8.55
C VAL A 129 -4.88 -2.80 -8.68
N ALA A 130 -4.75 -2.18 -9.84
CA ALA A 130 -5.29 -0.86 -10.10
C ALA A 130 -5.83 -0.80 -11.54
N ASP A 131 -7.00 -0.17 -11.72
CA ASP A 131 -7.53 0.12 -13.05
C ASP A 131 -6.90 1.42 -13.58
N PRO A 132 -6.24 1.43 -14.76
CA PRO A 132 -5.73 2.65 -15.34
C PRO A 132 -6.80 3.73 -15.58
N GLU A 133 -8.09 3.38 -15.72
CA GLU A 133 -9.17 4.37 -15.87
C GLU A 133 -9.49 5.10 -14.55
N GLU A 134 -9.33 4.43 -13.40
CA GLU A 134 -9.64 5.00 -12.08
C GLU A 134 -8.57 5.96 -11.55
N TYR A 135 -7.38 5.96 -12.16
CA TYR A 135 -6.19 6.62 -11.64
C TYR A 135 -5.56 7.56 -12.65
N GLU A 136 -5.03 8.69 -12.16
CA GLU A 136 -4.31 9.62 -13.00
C GLU A 136 -2.90 9.09 -13.31
N MET A 137 -2.67 8.68 -14.56
CA MET A 137 -1.40 8.10 -15.01
C MET A 137 -0.22 9.05 -14.91
N GLY A 138 -0.46 10.36 -14.86
CA GLY A 138 0.57 11.37 -14.56
C GLY A 138 1.27 11.16 -13.21
N GLU A 139 0.63 10.49 -12.25
CA GLU A 139 1.25 10.16 -10.96
C GLU A 139 2.37 9.10 -11.08
N LEU A 140 2.51 8.41 -12.22
CA LEU A 140 3.61 7.46 -12.47
C LEU A 140 4.99 8.12 -12.29
N ILE A 141 5.11 9.42 -12.56
CA ILE A 141 6.35 10.20 -12.35
C ILE A 141 6.78 10.19 -10.87
N ASN A 142 5.81 10.10 -9.95
CA ASN A 142 6.04 10.11 -8.51
C ASN A 142 6.37 8.71 -7.95
N MET A 143 6.34 7.66 -8.77
CA MET A 143 6.72 6.30 -8.35
C MET A 143 8.20 6.18 -7.97
N LYS A 144 9.06 7.09 -8.44
CA LYS A 144 10.47 7.16 -8.07
C LYS A 144 10.71 7.43 -6.58
N ASP A 145 9.73 8.02 -5.88
CA ASP A 145 9.81 8.28 -4.45
C ASP A 145 9.72 7.01 -3.60
N ILE A 146 9.17 5.93 -4.16
CA ILE A 146 8.91 4.68 -3.43
C ILE A 146 10.12 3.77 -3.62
N PRO A 147 10.74 3.28 -2.53
CA PRO A 147 11.88 2.37 -2.64
C PRO A 147 11.44 1.04 -3.25
N LYS A 148 12.21 0.53 -4.23
CA LYS A 148 11.92 -0.72 -4.96
C LYS A 148 10.53 -0.71 -5.61
N SER A 149 10.12 0.45 -6.14
CA SER A 149 8.89 0.57 -6.90
C SER A 149 8.96 -0.27 -8.17
N LEU A 150 7.85 -0.94 -8.50
CA LEU A 150 7.66 -1.70 -9.73
C LEU A 150 6.22 -1.50 -10.23
N ALA A 151 6.08 -1.08 -11.48
CA ALA A 151 4.81 -1.02 -12.18
C ALA A 151 4.72 -2.16 -13.20
N VAL A 152 3.65 -2.97 -13.12
CA VAL A 152 3.40 -4.04 -14.08
C VAL A 152 2.15 -3.71 -14.87
N PHE A 153 2.21 -3.80 -16.19
CA PHE A 153 1.10 -3.50 -17.09
C PHE A 153 0.65 -4.80 -17.78
N CYS A 154 -0.58 -5.25 -17.51
CA CYS A 154 -1.20 -6.39 -18.16
C CYS A 154 -2.22 -5.87 -19.18
N LEU A 155 -1.82 -5.74 -20.44
CA LEU A 155 -2.60 -5.03 -21.46
C LEU A 155 -3.11 -6.00 -22.52
N ALA A 156 -4.44 -6.08 -22.66
CA ALA A 156 -5.06 -6.77 -23.76
C ALA A 156 -5.13 -5.87 -25.01
N THR A 157 -4.96 -6.49 -26.18
CA THR A 157 -5.15 -5.83 -27.48
C THR A 157 -6.48 -6.26 -28.07
N TYR A 158 -7.28 -5.31 -28.56
CA TYR A 158 -8.58 -5.56 -29.17
C TYR A 158 -8.68 -5.03 -30.60
N GLY A 159 -9.62 -5.59 -31.38
CA GLY A 159 -9.93 -5.14 -32.73
C GLY A 159 -8.71 -5.18 -33.65
N GLU A 160 -8.38 -4.02 -34.22
CA GLU A 160 -7.28 -3.82 -35.18
C GLU A 160 -5.97 -3.35 -34.51
N GLY A 161 -5.75 -3.74 -33.25
CA GLY A 161 -4.56 -3.32 -32.50
C GLY A 161 -4.79 -2.18 -31.53
N ASP A 162 -6.05 -1.90 -31.20
CA ASP A 162 -6.45 -0.83 -30.28
C ASP A 162 -6.37 -1.31 -28.81
N PRO A 163 -6.13 -0.39 -27.86
CA PRO A 163 -6.20 -0.69 -26.43
C PRO A 163 -7.64 -1.03 -26.01
N THR A 164 -7.77 -1.59 -24.80
CA THR A 164 -9.08 -1.73 -24.14
C THR A 164 -9.64 -0.38 -23.72
N ASP A 165 -10.96 -0.29 -23.56
CA ASP A 165 -11.64 0.98 -23.21
C ASP A 165 -11.06 1.57 -21.91
N ASN A 166 -10.85 0.72 -20.90
CA ASN A 166 -10.31 1.13 -19.61
C ASN A 166 -8.83 1.59 -19.68
N ALA A 167 -8.09 1.21 -20.72
CA ALA A 167 -6.69 1.60 -20.93
C ALA A 167 -6.54 2.68 -22.02
N MET A 168 -7.63 3.16 -22.62
CA MET A 168 -7.60 4.13 -23.72
C MET A 168 -6.97 5.45 -23.26
N ASP A 169 -7.41 6.00 -22.13
CA ASP A 169 -6.88 7.25 -21.57
C ASP A 169 -5.37 7.15 -21.25
N PHE A 170 -4.94 6.01 -20.73
CA PHE A 170 -3.51 5.73 -20.49
C PHE A 170 -2.72 5.67 -21.78
N TYR A 171 -3.27 5.01 -22.80
CA TYR A 171 -2.64 4.89 -24.10
C TYR A 171 -2.48 6.28 -24.74
N GLU A 172 -3.53 7.09 -24.80
CA GLU A 172 -3.48 8.46 -25.31
C GLU A 172 -2.51 9.35 -24.51
N TRP A 173 -2.47 9.20 -23.19
CA TRP A 173 -1.51 9.89 -22.33
C TRP A 173 -0.07 9.53 -22.68
N LEU A 174 0.22 8.26 -22.99
CA LEU A 174 1.55 7.85 -23.47
C LEU A 174 1.86 8.40 -24.86
N GLN A 175 0.88 8.46 -25.77
CA GLN A 175 1.08 8.99 -27.12
C GLN A 175 1.43 10.48 -27.11
N ASN A 176 0.68 11.26 -26.32
CA ASN A 176 0.81 12.72 -26.27
C ASN A 176 1.78 13.20 -25.18
N GLY A 177 2.13 12.34 -24.23
CA GLY A 177 2.93 12.68 -23.07
C GLY A 177 4.41 12.79 -23.39
N GLU A 178 5.03 13.87 -22.92
CA GLU A 178 6.49 14.07 -22.87
C GLU A 178 7.02 13.92 -21.44
N ALA A 179 6.30 13.16 -20.60
CA ALA A 179 6.63 12.99 -19.19
C ALA A 179 7.94 12.22 -19.00
N ASP A 180 8.83 12.74 -18.15
CA ASP A 180 10.05 12.03 -17.76
C ASP A 180 9.74 10.96 -16.69
N LEU A 181 9.86 9.70 -17.09
CA LEU A 181 9.65 8.52 -16.24
C LEU A 181 10.97 7.94 -15.71
N THR A 182 12.04 8.73 -15.71
CA THR A 182 13.35 8.32 -15.16
C THR A 182 13.21 7.81 -13.72
N GLY A 183 13.69 6.58 -13.51
CA GLY A 183 13.64 5.90 -12.21
C GLY A 183 12.39 5.06 -11.96
N LEU A 184 11.42 5.05 -12.88
CA LEU A 184 10.32 4.09 -12.86
C LEU A 184 10.83 2.74 -13.36
N ASN A 185 10.68 1.70 -12.54
CA ASN A 185 10.88 0.33 -12.99
C ASN A 185 9.56 -0.26 -13.49
N TYR A 186 9.56 -0.83 -14.70
CA TYR A 186 8.34 -1.38 -15.27
C TYR A 186 8.53 -2.77 -15.89
N ALA A 187 7.41 -3.48 -16.03
CA ALA A 187 7.30 -4.69 -16.83
C ALA A 187 5.95 -4.69 -17.56
N VAL A 188 5.93 -5.16 -18.82
CA VAL A 188 4.71 -5.24 -19.62
C VAL A 188 4.43 -6.69 -20.00
N PHE A 189 3.18 -7.09 -19.85
CA PHE A 189 2.64 -8.36 -20.29
C PHE A 189 1.45 -8.09 -21.22
N GLY A 190 1.62 -8.42 -22.49
CA GLY A 190 0.58 -8.32 -23.49
C GLY A 190 -0.31 -9.56 -23.49
N LEU A 191 -1.61 -9.35 -23.60
CA LEU A 191 -2.58 -10.38 -23.91
C LEU A 191 -3.06 -10.15 -25.34
N GLY A 192 -2.82 -11.13 -26.21
CA GLY A 192 -3.23 -11.08 -27.61
C GLY A 192 -3.51 -12.49 -28.12
N ASN A 193 -3.83 -12.57 -29.40
CA ASN A 193 -4.08 -13.84 -30.08
C ASN A 193 -3.43 -13.78 -31.47
N LYS A 194 -2.61 -14.77 -31.81
CA LYS A 194 -1.86 -14.79 -33.08
C LYS A 194 -2.72 -14.93 -34.33
N THR A 195 -3.99 -15.28 -34.20
CA THR A 195 -4.94 -15.34 -35.32
C THR A 195 -5.33 -13.95 -35.82
N TYR A 196 -5.13 -12.90 -35.02
CA TYR A 196 -5.32 -11.52 -35.41
C TYR A 196 -4.08 -10.96 -36.11
N GLU A 197 -4.27 -10.04 -37.04
CA GLU A 197 -3.18 -9.37 -37.75
C GLU A 197 -2.27 -8.58 -36.78
N HIS A 198 -2.90 -7.95 -35.78
CA HIS A 198 -2.23 -7.09 -34.81
C HIS A 198 -1.96 -7.80 -33.46
N TYR A 199 -1.07 -8.80 -33.50
CA TYR A 199 -0.67 -9.54 -32.29
C TYR A 199 0.06 -8.65 -31.27
N ASN A 200 -0.55 -8.44 -30.09
CA ASN A 200 0.01 -7.69 -28.96
C ASN A 200 0.47 -6.25 -29.29
N ALA A 201 -0.14 -5.61 -30.29
CA ALA A 201 0.27 -4.29 -30.77
C ALA A 201 0.33 -3.24 -29.65
N VAL A 202 -0.65 -3.22 -28.76
CA VAL A 202 -0.74 -2.26 -27.64
C VAL A 202 0.40 -2.45 -26.66
N ALA A 203 0.67 -3.71 -26.27
CA ALA A 203 1.71 -4.02 -25.30
C ALA A 203 3.11 -3.69 -25.84
N ILE A 204 3.35 -3.98 -27.13
CA ILE A 204 4.60 -3.62 -27.82
C ILE A 204 4.77 -2.10 -27.87
N TYR A 205 3.69 -1.36 -28.18
CA TYR A 205 3.71 0.10 -28.20
C TYR A 205 4.03 0.69 -26.82
N VAL A 206 3.31 0.26 -25.79
CA VAL A 206 3.49 0.77 -24.41
C VAL A 206 4.89 0.46 -23.90
N ASP A 207 5.39 -0.77 -24.13
CA ASP A 207 6.72 -1.17 -23.70
C ASP A 207 7.82 -0.32 -24.36
N LYS A 208 7.69 -0.03 -25.66
CA LYS A 208 8.61 0.86 -26.38
C LYS A 208 8.48 2.30 -25.88
N ARG A 209 7.26 2.80 -25.70
CA ARG A 209 7.02 4.19 -25.30
C ARG A 209 7.51 4.48 -23.88
N LEU A 210 7.34 3.55 -22.95
CA LEU A 210 7.88 3.68 -21.59
C LEU A 210 9.41 3.74 -21.59
N GLU A 211 10.07 2.95 -22.43
CA GLU A 211 11.53 2.99 -22.61
C GLU A 211 11.99 4.35 -23.19
N GLU A 212 11.27 4.88 -24.18
CA GLU A 212 11.54 6.22 -24.75
C GLU A 212 11.40 7.35 -23.73
N LEU A 213 10.48 7.22 -22.77
CA LEU A 213 10.25 8.18 -21.68
C LEU A 213 11.26 8.03 -20.51
N GLY A 214 12.23 7.14 -20.61
CA GLY A 214 13.30 6.96 -19.62
C GLY A 214 13.00 5.95 -18.51
N ALA A 215 11.88 5.21 -18.59
CA ALA A 215 11.60 4.15 -17.64
C ALA A 215 12.54 2.95 -17.84
N THR A 216 12.82 2.20 -16.77
CA THR A 216 13.71 1.04 -16.79
C THR A 216 12.91 -0.25 -16.89
N ARG A 217 13.08 -0.99 -17.99
CA ARG A 217 12.48 -2.31 -18.19
C ARG A 217 13.14 -3.34 -17.27
N VAL A 218 12.38 -3.96 -16.37
CA VAL A 218 12.88 -4.97 -15.41
C VAL A 218 12.85 -6.37 -16.00
N PHE A 219 11.88 -6.65 -16.86
CA PHE A 219 11.69 -7.95 -17.49
C PHE A 219 11.33 -7.77 -18.95
N GLN A 220 11.72 -8.73 -19.79
CA GLN A 220 11.38 -8.72 -21.21
C GLN A 220 9.86 -8.67 -21.41
N LEU A 221 9.42 -7.99 -22.47
CA LEU A 221 8.01 -7.93 -22.84
C LEU A 221 7.43 -9.34 -22.95
N GLY A 222 6.40 -9.62 -22.16
CA GLY A 222 5.65 -10.87 -22.26
C GLY A 222 4.63 -10.76 -23.39
N LEU A 223 4.62 -11.74 -24.30
CA LEU A 223 3.66 -11.83 -25.38
C LEU A 223 2.76 -13.04 -25.13
N GLY A 224 1.61 -12.81 -24.50
CA GLY A 224 0.58 -13.82 -24.28
C GLY A 224 -0.14 -14.16 -25.58
N ASP A 225 -0.55 -15.41 -25.71
CA ASP A 225 -1.32 -15.92 -26.85
C ASP A 225 -2.53 -16.70 -26.29
N ASP A 226 -3.74 -16.22 -26.56
CA ASP A 226 -4.99 -16.81 -26.07
C ASP A 226 -5.39 -18.09 -26.84
N ASP A 227 -4.76 -18.35 -27.99
CA ASP A 227 -5.00 -19.56 -28.80
C ASP A 227 -4.13 -20.77 -28.37
N ALA A 228 -3.26 -20.61 -27.37
CA ALA A 228 -2.26 -21.60 -26.94
C ALA A 228 -2.66 -22.37 -25.66
#